data_AF-A0A1P8RT69-F1
#
_entry.id   AF-A0A1P8RT69-F1
#
_cell.length_a   1.000
_cell.length_b   1.000
_cell.length_c   1.000
_cell.angle_alpha   90.00
_cell.angle_beta   90.00
_cell.angle_gamma   90.00
#
_symmetry.space_group_name_H-M   'P 1'
#
loop_
_entity.id
_entity.type
_entity.pdbx_description
1 polymer ?
#
loop_
_entity_poly.entity_id
_entity_poly.type
_entity_poly.pdbx_seq_one_letter_code
_entity_poly.pdbx_strand_id
1 'polypeptide(L)'
;MTDFYIFNKSGNSIFVEYKVKERLNEEPFAFNARIVEFDSDMEIIEIKKAFEIEFNNEINTLTCELKNGQALWIGDDINFSLNDANDIKKLKRNLIYLKIKTENTEINADEKNIIGFFKTFDRHTVGIEIK
;
A
#
# COMPACT_ATOMS: atom_id res chain seq x y z
N MET A 1 -6.74 -12.93 -8.78
CA MET A 1 -6.37 -12.15 -7.59
C MET A 1 -5.97 -10.76 -8.05
N THR A 2 -6.31 -9.75 -7.26
CA THR A 2 -5.85 -8.37 -7.45
C THR A 2 -5.05 -7.98 -6.21
N ASP A 3 -3.79 -7.63 -6.40
CA ASP A 3 -2.87 -7.20 -5.36
C ASP A 3 -2.88 -5.67 -5.19
N PHE A 4 -2.68 -5.24 -3.95
CA PHE A 4 -2.62 -3.82 -3.59
C PHE A 4 -1.22 -3.40 -3.21
N TYR A 5 -0.76 -2.28 -3.78
CA TYR A 5 0.59 -1.79 -3.56
C TYR A 5 0.68 -0.28 -3.29
N ILE A 6 1.74 0.12 -2.59
CA ILE A 6 2.24 1.51 -2.56
C ILE A 6 3.64 1.49 -3.21
N PHE A 7 3.76 2.06 -4.40
CA PHE A 7 5.00 2.08 -5.18
C PHE A 7 5.82 3.35 -4.92
N ASN A 8 7.11 3.19 -4.61
CA ASN A 8 8.05 4.29 -4.56
C ASN A 8 8.87 4.41 -5.86
N LYS A 9 8.51 5.38 -6.71
CA LYS A 9 9.27 5.81 -7.88
C LYS A 9 10.00 7.14 -7.68
N SER A 10 9.98 7.71 -6.48
CA SER A 10 10.32 9.12 -6.24
C SER A 10 11.82 9.47 -6.24
N GLY A 11 12.69 8.59 -6.72
CA GLY A 11 14.15 8.78 -6.69
C GLY A 11 14.77 8.74 -5.27
N ASN A 12 13.99 9.07 -4.24
CA ASN A 12 14.34 9.13 -2.83
C ASN A 12 13.58 8.07 -2.03
N SER A 13 13.99 7.83 -0.79
CA SER A 13 13.21 7.01 0.15
C SER A 13 11.92 7.71 0.57
N ILE A 14 10.89 6.92 0.84
CA ILE A 14 9.62 7.39 1.41
C ILE A 14 9.30 6.63 2.69
N PHE A 15 8.67 7.31 3.64
CA PHE A 15 8.18 6.70 4.87
C PHE A 15 6.68 6.48 4.75
N VAL A 16 6.24 5.24 4.97
CA VAL A 16 4.84 4.84 4.94
C VAL A 16 4.41 4.47 6.36
N GLU A 17 3.30 5.04 6.81
CA GLU A 17 2.62 4.68 8.05
C GLU A 17 1.14 4.47 7.76
N TYR A 18 0.56 3.34 8.14
CA TYR A 18 -0.91 3.24 8.17
C TYR A 18 -1.41 2.58 9.43
N LYS A 19 -2.59 3.01 9.85
CA LYS A 19 -3.30 2.46 10.99
C LYS A 19 -4.59 1.81 10.54
N VAL A 20 -4.86 0.63 11.08
CA VAL A 20 -6.05 -0.16 10.76
C VAL A 20 -6.99 -0.33 11.95
N LYS A 21 -8.27 -0.57 11.64
CA LYS A 21 -9.31 -0.88 12.63
C LYS A 21 -9.12 -2.29 13.16
N GLU A 22 -8.93 -3.25 12.26
CA GLU A 22 -8.80 -4.68 12.55
C GLU A 22 -7.58 -5.29 11.86
N ARG A 23 -7.06 -6.39 12.43
CA ARG A 23 -5.92 -7.12 11.87
C ARG A 23 -6.42 -8.16 10.88
N LEU A 24 -6.25 -7.87 9.60
CA LEU A 24 -6.66 -8.75 8.49
C LEU A 24 -5.41 -9.23 7.75
N ASN A 25 -5.40 -10.52 7.37
CA ASN A 25 -4.28 -11.17 6.67
C ASN A 25 -4.32 -10.94 5.15
N GLU A 26 -5.50 -10.85 4.57
CA GLU A 26 -5.74 -10.98 3.11
C GLU A 26 -6.88 -10.04 2.69
N GLU A 27 -6.73 -8.75 3.03
CA GLU A 27 -7.58 -7.63 2.61
C GLU A 27 -6.70 -6.37 2.50
N PRO A 28 -7.12 -5.32 1.77
CA PRO A 28 -6.40 -4.05 1.73
C PRO A 28 -6.05 -3.51 3.12
N PHE A 29 -4.82 -3.01 3.25
CA PHE A 29 -4.17 -2.64 4.51
C PHE A 29 -3.97 -3.83 5.47
N ALA A 30 -3.45 -4.94 4.93
CA ALA A 30 -3.16 -6.14 5.71
C ALA A 30 -2.04 -5.90 6.74
N PHE A 31 -2.05 -6.61 7.87
CA PHE A 31 -0.97 -6.45 8.88
C PHE A 31 0.32 -7.20 8.50
N ASN A 32 0.20 -8.23 7.68
CA ASN A 32 1.29 -9.05 7.12
C ASN A 32 1.83 -8.46 5.81
N ALA A 33 1.94 -7.13 5.74
CA ALA A 33 2.49 -6.44 4.59
C ALA A 33 3.93 -6.89 4.32
N ARG A 34 4.36 -6.73 3.06
CA ARG A 34 5.72 -7.08 2.64
C ARG A 34 6.28 -6.04 1.68
N ILE A 35 7.56 -5.73 1.83
CA ILE A 35 8.28 -4.93 0.84
C ILE A 35 8.65 -5.87 -0.30
N VAL A 36 8.45 -5.39 -1.53
CA VAL A 36 8.86 -6.05 -2.77
C VAL A 36 9.63 -5.06 -3.65
N GLU A 37 10.42 -5.55 -4.59
CA GLU A 37 11.06 -4.73 -5.61
C GLU A 37 10.23 -4.79 -6.88
N PHE A 38 10.37 -3.78 -7.74
CA PHE A 38 9.68 -3.77 -9.03
C PHE A 38 10.57 -3.17 -10.13
N ASP A 39 10.34 -3.56 -11.38
CA ASP A 39 11.10 -3.07 -12.52
C ASP A 39 10.55 -1.76 -13.12
N SER A 40 11.08 -1.32 -14.26
CA SER A 40 10.59 -0.10 -14.92
C SER A 40 9.11 -0.15 -15.29
N ASP A 41 8.60 -1.35 -15.57
CA ASP A 41 7.24 -1.64 -16.01
C ASP A 41 6.29 -1.94 -14.84
N MET A 42 6.75 -1.79 -13.59
CA MET A 42 6.03 -2.10 -12.36
C MET A 42 5.78 -3.59 -12.13
N GLU A 43 6.49 -4.47 -12.82
CA GLU A 43 6.43 -5.90 -12.54
C GLU A 43 7.19 -6.22 -11.25
N ILE A 44 6.60 -7.04 -10.38
CA ILE A 44 7.16 -7.37 -9.08
C ILE A 44 8.33 -8.35 -9.23
N ILE A 45 9.48 -7.99 -8.68
CA ILE A 45 10.69 -8.80 -8.61
C ILE A 45 10.89 -9.33 -7.19
N GLU A 46 11.29 -10.60 -7.07
CA GLU A 46 11.56 -11.25 -5.79
C GLU A 46 12.72 -10.57 -5.04
N ILE A 47 12.46 -10.16 -3.80
CA ILE A 47 13.47 -9.53 -2.93
C ILE A 47 14.39 -10.59 -2.31
N LYS A 48 15.70 -10.37 -2.42
CA LYS A 48 16.73 -11.19 -1.73
C LYS A 48 16.93 -10.84 -0.24
N LYS A 49 16.54 -9.64 0.21
CA LYS A 49 16.55 -9.17 1.63
C LYS A 49 15.53 -8.05 1.83
N ALA A 50 14.43 -8.31 2.53
CA ALA A 50 13.46 -7.27 2.86
C ALA A 50 13.95 -6.42 4.04
N PHE A 51 13.81 -5.09 3.93
CA PHE A 51 14.01 -4.16 5.04
C PHE A 51 12.89 -4.32 6.07
N GLU A 52 13.17 -3.90 7.30
CA GLU A 52 12.30 -4.08 8.48
C GLU A 52 10.96 -3.35 8.28
N ILE A 53 9.89 -4.13 8.15
CA ILE A 53 8.53 -3.65 8.39
C ILE A 53 8.28 -3.79 9.89
N GLU A 54 7.82 -2.71 10.53
CA GLU A 54 7.41 -2.75 11.92
C GLU A 54 5.88 -2.67 12.01
N PHE A 55 5.28 -3.62 12.74
CA PHE A 55 3.86 -3.55 13.08
C PHE A 55 3.70 -3.40 14.60
N ASN A 56 3.22 -2.24 15.03
CA ASN A 56 2.86 -2.00 16.42
C ASN A 56 1.49 -2.62 16.71
N ASN A 57 1.52 -3.72 17.46
CA ASN A 57 0.33 -4.47 17.85
C ASN A 57 -0.61 -3.71 18.79
N GLU A 58 -0.11 -2.83 19.65
CA GLU A 58 -0.96 -2.13 20.64
C GLU A 58 -1.87 -1.10 19.99
N ILE A 59 -1.37 -0.44 18.93
CA ILE A 59 -2.08 0.63 18.23
C ILE A 59 -2.46 0.27 16.78
N ASN A 60 -2.28 -0.99 16.37
CA ASN A 60 -2.56 -1.51 15.02
C ASN A 60 -1.99 -0.62 13.90
N THR A 61 -0.71 -0.26 14.02
CA THR A 61 -0.03 0.65 13.09
C THR A 61 1.14 -0.05 12.44
N LEU A 62 1.21 0.01 11.11
CA LEU A 62 2.35 -0.44 10.33
C LEU A 62 3.21 0.75 9.92
N THR A 63 4.53 0.62 10.05
CA THR A 63 5.52 1.61 9.58
C THR A 63 6.63 0.93 8.79
N CYS A 64 7.04 1.56 7.69
CA CYS A 64 8.22 1.14 6.95
C CYS A 64 8.84 2.29 6.14
N GLU A 65 10.12 2.14 5.79
CA GLU A 65 10.78 2.95 4.76
C GLU A 65 10.81 2.15 3.45
N LEU A 66 10.38 2.76 2.35
CA LEU A 66 10.52 2.21 1.00
C LEU A 66 11.59 2.99 0.25
N LYS A 67 12.60 2.29 -0.28
CA LYS A 67 13.62 2.88 -1.16
C LYS A 67 13.07 3.03 -2.58
N ASN A 68 13.75 3.80 -3.42
CA ASN A 68 13.44 3.87 -4.84
C ASN A 68 13.44 2.47 -5.48
N GLY A 69 12.40 2.14 -6.25
CA GLY A 69 12.22 0.82 -6.85
C GLY A 69 11.62 -0.23 -5.92
N GLN A 70 11.18 0.16 -4.71
CA GLN A 70 10.49 -0.72 -3.77
C GLN A 70 9.01 -0.35 -3.63
N ALA A 71 8.18 -1.37 -3.48
CA ALA A 71 6.77 -1.23 -3.20
C ALA A 71 6.39 -1.95 -1.90
N LEU A 72 5.40 -1.41 -1.18
CA LEU A 72 4.76 -2.11 -0.08
C LEU A 72 3.52 -2.83 -0.61
N TRP A 73 3.51 -4.15 -0.56
CA TRP A 73 2.28 -4.92 -0.72
C TRP A 73 1.44 -4.77 0.54
N ILE A 74 0.19 -4.35 0.37
CA ILE A 74 -0.73 -4.04 1.48
C ILE A 74 -1.95 -4.95 1.49
N GLY A 75 -1.91 -6.10 0.82
CA GLY A 75 -3.03 -7.05 0.78
C GLY A 75 -3.45 -7.40 -0.65
N ASP A 76 -4.49 -8.22 -0.73
CA ASP A 76 -5.12 -8.65 -1.98
C ASP A 76 -6.65 -8.76 -1.82
N ASP A 77 -7.36 -8.95 -2.94
CA ASP A 77 -8.79 -9.28 -2.98
C ASP A 77 -9.12 -10.02 -4.29
N ILE A 78 -10.13 -10.89 -4.22
CA ILE A 78 -10.56 -11.69 -5.36
C ILE A 78 -11.41 -10.84 -6.31
N ASN A 79 -10.88 -10.57 -7.50
CA ASN A 79 -11.55 -9.87 -8.60
C ASN A 79 -11.92 -8.41 -8.30
N PHE A 80 -11.10 -7.72 -7.49
CA PHE A 80 -11.32 -6.33 -7.16
C PHE A 80 -11.31 -5.39 -8.38
N SER A 81 -12.21 -4.41 -8.38
CA SER A 81 -12.22 -3.31 -9.35
C SER A 81 -12.45 -1.96 -8.68
N LEU A 82 -11.63 -0.95 -9.03
CA LEU A 82 -11.86 0.45 -8.63
C LEU A 82 -13.12 1.07 -9.25
N ASN A 83 -13.80 0.36 -10.17
CA ASN A 83 -15.07 0.81 -10.75
C ASN A 83 -16.29 0.20 -10.03
N ASP A 84 -16.10 -0.77 -9.13
CA ASP A 84 -17.19 -1.37 -8.36
C ASP A 84 -17.32 -0.70 -6.98
N ALA A 85 -18.54 -0.25 -6.66
CA ALA A 85 -18.79 0.49 -5.43
C ALA A 85 -18.66 -0.37 -4.15
N ASN A 86 -18.86 -1.69 -4.24
CA ASN A 86 -18.69 -2.58 -3.09
C ASN A 86 -17.22 -2.88 -2.86
N ASP A 87 -16.45 -3.09 -3.92
CA ASP A 87 -15.00 -3.23 -3.84
C ASP A 87 -14.34 -1.97 -3.25
N ILE A 88 -14.73 -0.79 -3.72
CA ILE A 88 -14.29 0.49 -3.11
C ILE A 88 -14.56 0.53 -1.60
N LYS A 89 -15.72 0.02 -1.15
CA LYS A 89 -16.02 -0.04 0.29
C LYS A 89 -15.06 -0.98 1.02
N LYS A 90 -14.71 -2.14 0.46
CA LYS A 90 -13.73 -3.06 1.07
C LYS A 90 -12.38 -2.37 1.29
N LEU A 91 -11.85 -1.69 0.25
CA LEU A 91 -10.57 -0.98 0.34
C LEU A 91 -10.55 0.05 1.47
N LYS A 92 -11.65 0.77 1.66
CA LYS A 92 -11.77 1.80 2.71
C LYS A 92 -12.01 1.25 4.10
N ARG A 93 -12.69 0.09 4.22
CA ARG A 93 -13.35 -0.34 5.46
C ARG A 93 -12.38 -0.41 6.63
N ASN A 94 -11.20 -1.00 6.41
CA ASN A 94 -10.24 -1.27 7.48
C ASN A 94 -9.30 -0.10 7.79
N LEU A 95 -9.22 0.91 6.91
CA LEU A 95 -8.29 2.02 7.08
C LEU A 95 -8.80 3.02 8.12
N ILE A 96 -7.94 3.39 9.08
CA ILE A 96 -8.13 4.58 9.91
C ILE A 96 -7.41 5.75 9.26
N TYR A 97 -6.12 5.59 8.97
CA TYR A 97 -5.35 6.58 8.21
C TYR A 97 -4.17 5.91 7.47
N LEU A 98 -3.70 6.59 6.44
CA LEU A 98 -2.43 6.36 5.74
C LEU A 98 -1.67 7.68 5.68
N LYS A 99 -0.39 7.65 6.02
CA LYS A 99 0.56 8.74 5.84
C LYS A 99 1.70 8.25 4.95
N ILE A 100 2.03 9.03 3.93
CA ILE A 100 3.21 8.81 3.11
C ILE A 100 4.01 10.10 3.11
N LYS A 101 5.23 10.04 3.62
CA LYS A 101 6.12 11.18 3.72
C LYS A 101 7.33 11.00 2.83
N THR A 102 7.58 12.01 2.00
CA THR A 102 8.82 12.20 1.22
C THR A 102 9.53 13.46 1.73
N GLU A 103 10.68 13.81 1.16
CA GLU A 103 11.34 15.09 1.48
C GLU A 103 10.48 16.31 1.12
N ASN A 104 9.71 16.23 0.03
CA ASN A 104 9.03 17.39 -0.57
C ASN A 104 7.50 17.33 -0.47
N THR A 105 6.94 16.19 -0.07
CA THR A 105 5.50 15.93 -0.15
C THR A 105 5.06 15.02 0.98
N GLU A 106 3.88 15.33 1.53
CA GLU A 106 3.21 14.51 2.52
C GLU A 106 1.79 14.22 2.04
N ILE A 107 1.45 12.93 1.97
CA ILE A 107 0.10 12.45 1.71
C ILE A 107 -0.49 12.03 3.04
N ASN A 108 -1.64 12.60 3.38
CA ASN A 108 -2.45 12.19 4.53
C ASN A 108 -3.81 11.75 4.01
N ALA A 109 -4.11 10.46 4.17
CA ALA A 109 -5.33 9.85 3.68
C ALA A 109 -6.09 9.09 4.77
N ASP A 110 -7.40 9.00 4.61
CA ASP A 110 -8.33 8.27 5.46
C ASP A 110 -9.38 7.55 4.60
N GLU A 111 -10.35 6.89 5.22
CA GLU A 111 -11.43 6.19 4.51
C GLU A 111 -12.21 7.08 3.52
N LYS A 112 -12.24 8.41 3.72
CA LYS A 112 -13.04 9.33 2.91
C LYS A 112 -12.31 9.72 1.62
N ASN A 113 -11.00 9.92 1.69
CA ASN A 113 -10.23 10.46 0.57
C ASN A 113 -9.26 9.46 -0.09
N ILE A 114 -9.01 8.28 0.51
CA ILE A 114 -7.98 7.34 0.06
C ILE A 114 -8.09 6.94 -1.41
N ILE A 115 -9.31 6.81 -1.94
CA ILE A 115 -9.54 6.38 -3.33
C ILE A 115 -8.94 7.35 -4.34
N GLY A 116 -8.86 8.64 -4.02
CA GLY A 116 -8.27 9.63 -4.92
C GLY A 116 -6.78 9.38 -5.23
N PHE A 117 -6.11 8.55 -4.42
CA PHE A 117 -4.70 8.20 -4.60
C PHE A 117 -4.48 6.87 -5.31
N PHE A 118 -5.50 6.01 -5.39
CA PHE A 118 -5.40 4.69 -6.00
C PHE A 118 -5.65 4.75 -7.51
N LYS A 119 -4.90 3.94 -8.25
CA LYS A 119 -5.12 3.69 -9.68
C LYS A 119 -5.00 2.21 -10.01
N THR A 120 -5.65 1.80 -11.09
CA THR A 120 -5.47 0.47 -11.67
C THR A 120 -4.28 0.51 -12.61
N PHE A 121 -3.28 -0.34 -12.37
CA PHE A 121 -2.13 -0.48 -13.27
C PHE A 121 -2.43 -1.53 -14.34
N ASP A 122 -2.95 -2.68 -13.91
CA ASP A 122 -3.40 -3.77 -14.77
C ASP A 122 -4.54 -4.56 -14.07
N ARG A 123 -4.96 -5.69 -14.65
CA ARG A 123 -6.07 -6.50 -14.14
C ARG A 123 -5.80 -7.22 -12.80
N HIS A 124 -4.54 -7.26 -12.36
CA HIS A 124 -4.03 -7.90 -11.16
C HIS A 124 -3.41 -6.89 -10.19
N THR A 125 -3.23 -5.63 -10.57
CA THR A 125 -2.47 -4.66 -9.78
C THR A 125 -3.23 -3.34 -9.61
N VAL A 126 -3.50 -2.99 -8.36
CA VAL A 126 -4.08 -1.71 -7.95
C VAL A 126 -3.16 -1.07 -6.92
N GLY A 127 -2.95 0.25 -6.98
CA GLY A 127 -2.04 0.85 -6.02
C GLY A 127 -1.92 2.35 -6.07
N ILE A 128 -1.09 2.87 -5.16
CA ILE A 128 -0.67 4.27 -5.09
C ILE A 128 0.73 4.37 -5.70
N GLU A 129 0.95 5.34 -6.60
CA GLU A 129 2.27 5.62 -7.16
C GLU A 129 2.82 6.94 -6.61
N ILE A 130 3.98 6.90 -5.97
CA ILE A 130 4.71 8.08 -5.49
C ILE A 130 5.84 8.38 -6.46
N LYS A 131 5.91 9.61 -6.96
CA LYS A 131 6.86 10.06 -8.00
C LYS A 131 7.78 11.17 -7.51
#